data_AF-R1DEQ9-F1
#
_entry.id   AF-R1DEQ9-F1
#
_cell.length_a   1.000
_cell.length_b   1.000
_cell.length_c   1.000
_cell.angle_alpha   90.00
_cell.angle_beta   90.00
_cell.angle_gamma   90.00
#
_symmetry.space_group_name_H-M   'P 1'
#
loop_
_entity.id
_entity.type
_entity.pdbx_description
1 polymer ?
#
loop_
_entity_poly.entity_id
_entity_poly.type
_entity_poly.pdbx_seq_one_letter_code
_entity_poly.pdbx_strand_id
1 'polypeptide(L)'
;MIPPIEQGAVFVIGLQKAGTSQLHAILLRVLGLVSAEHAGPEALGNKELHFFEGKHSDCALNASSPALACLASFSRQAKMARMLQNGWVTDATPDYFGSPRALRALPLTFPPREGVLPRVRIILTLREPTDRAFSAYINNRRQCLLPRLPAAVLADPVRREAAERMRSFRCEPRTFEEAVQDEMAALLSSCWPSNASSTVTPHPRKSAALDLAARFAQQWDISPVNVWENYMRWSPPWPVAPRPLPEEGQCALESCWIQPVFPNRRGCKGYLANSLVAAKLRLWSAAYGPQLLVVSFEDTTSEPAGTAERLAAFLGVPRTALEERRSSLEALSDHSCWHSCGHKQRLAAEQPANFSTVLPAVRSALDLFFSRDQRDLGAFLSQAQVPGSERVLARMPRRACGRCGSWRRSAAGG
;
A
#
# COMPACT_ATOMS: atom_id res chain seq x y z
N MET A 1 -34.31 -5.22 15.81
CA MET A 1 -33.68 -6.22 14.91
C MET A 1 -33.12 -5.48 13.71
N ILE A 2 -31.80 -5.35 13.61
CA ILE A 2 -31.15 -4.83 12.39
C ILE A 2 -31.23 -5.98 11.37
N PRO A 3 -31.71 -5.74 10.12
CA PRO A 3 -31.76 -6.81 9.12
C PRO A 3 -30.37 -7.41 8.94
N PRO A 4 -30.25 -8.74 8.71
CA PRO A 4 -28.95 -9.36 8.50
C PRO A 4 -28.28 -8.67 7.32
N ILE A 5 -27.21 -7.94 7.59
CA ILE A 5 -26.37 -7.38 6.53
C ILE A 5 -25.92 -8.59 5.71
N GLU A 6 -26.28 -8.62 4.42
CA GLU A 6 -25.86 -9.67 3.49
C GLU A 6 -24.35 -9.90 3.67
N GLN A 7 -23.96 -11.15 3.90
CA GLN A 7 -22.59 -11.49 4.24
C GLN A 7 -21.64 -11.01 3.13
N GLY A 8 -20.61 -10.26 3.51
CA GLY A 8 -19.74 -9.55 2.58
C GLY A 8 -18.27 -9.73 2.91
N ALA A 9 -17.39 -9.33 1.99
CA ALA A 9 -15.95 -9.29 2.23
C ALA A 9 -15.43 -7.90 1.88
N VAL A 10 -14.68 -7.27 2.78
CA VAL A 10 -14.09 -5.95 2.59
C VAL A 10 -12.58 -6.02 2.74
N PHE A 11 -11.86 -5.50 1.74
CA PHE A 11 -10.41 -5.53 1.69
C PHE A 11 -9.85 -4.11 1.58
N VAL A 12 -9.04 -3.69 2.55
CA VAL A 12 -8.21 -2.48 2.46
C VAL A 12 -6.85 -2.85 1.87
N ILE A 13 -6.73 -2.73 0.55
CA ILE A 13 -5.64 -3.37 -0.22
C ILE A 13 -4.34 -2.57 -0.28
N GLY A 14 -4.31 -1.34 0.21
CA GLY A 14 -3.15 -0.46 0.06
C GLY A 14 -3.50 1.00 0.28
N LEU A 15 -2.53 1.91 0.20
CA LEU A 15 -1.09 1.65 0.09
C LEU A 15 -0.44 1.49 1.47
N GLN A 16 0.69 0.79 1.52
CA GLN A 16 1.51 0.78 2.73
C GLN A 16 1.90 2.21 3.08
N LYS A 17 1.62 2.62 4.32
CA LYS A 17 1.86 3.99 4.86
C LYS A 17 0.93 5.08 4.33
N ALA A 18 -0.22 4.69 3.77
CA ALA A 18 -1.34 5.57 3.47
C ALA A 18 -2.52 5.37 4.43
N GLY A 19 -2.29 4.93 5.67
CA GLY A 19 -3.35 4.85 6.70
C GLY A 19 -4.26 3.62 6.64
N THR A 20 -3.81 2.48 6.08
CA THR A 20 -4.61 1.24 6.08
C THR A 20 -5.02 0.78 7.48
N SER A 21 -4.17 0.97 8.50
CA SER A 21 -4.53 0.68 9.90
C SER A 21 -5.68 1.54 10.41
N GLN A 22 -5.70 2.82 10.01
CA GLN A 22 -6.72 3.78 10.44
C GLN A 22 -8.06 3.42 9.79
N LEU A 23 -8.07 3.13 8.49
CA LEU A 23 -9.27 2.65 7.81
C LEU A 23 -9.78 1.34 8.42
N HIS A 24 -8.89 0.38 8.69
CA HIS A 24 -9.26 -0.86 9.36
C HIS A 24 -9.90 -0.61 10.73
N ALA A 25 -9.35 0.32 11.51
CA ALA A 25 -9.93 0.71 12.80
C ALA A 25 -11.34 1.32 12.64
N ILE A 26 -11.57 2.16 11.61
CA ILE A 26 -12.90 2.70 11.30
C ILE A 26 -13.87 1.57 10.95
N LEU A 27 -13.48 0.64 10.06
CA LEU A 27 -14.31 -0.51 9.69
C LEU A 27 -14.73 -1.34 10.91
N LEU A 28 -13.79 -1.61 11.82
CA LEU A 28 -14.05 -2.48 12.96
C LEU A 28 -14.79 -1.77 14.11
N ARG A 29 -14.39 -0.55 14.47
CA ARG A 29 -14.89 0.12 15.69
C ARG A 29 -16.05 1.08 15.43
N VAL A 30 -16.07 1.70 14.25
CA VAL A 30 -17.08 2.70 13.89
C VAL A 30 -18.20 2.01 13.12
N LEU A 31 -17.85 1.25 12.07
CA LEU A 31 -18.86 0.53 11.29
C LEU A 31 -19.26 -0.81 11.91
N GLY A 32 -18.52 -1.28 12.93
CA GLY A 32 -18.82 -2.50 13.70
C GLY A 32 -19.04 -3.72 12.82
N LEU A 33 -18.18 -3.86 11.80
CA LEU A 33 -18.15 -5.05 10.96
C LEU A 33 -17.70 -6.30 11.73
N VAL A 34 -17.16 -6.12 12.95
CA VAL A 34 -16.83 -7.21 13.90
C VAL A 34 -17.53 -6.93 15.23
N SER A 35 -17.98 -8.00 15.91
CA SER A 35 -18.68 -7.90 17.19
C SER A 35 -17.80 -7.21 18.23
N ALA A 36 -18.40 -6.41 19.11
CA ALA A 36 -17.68 -5.72 20.19
C ALA A 36 -16.90 -6.70 21.09
N GLU A 37 -17.43 -7.90 21.29
CA GLU A 37 -16.78 -9.00 22.04
C GLU A 37 -15.47 -9.46 21.38
N HIS A 38 -15.38 -9.32 20.06
CA HIS A 38 -14.23 -9.71 19.25
C HIS A 38 -13.35 -8.52 18.86
N ALA A 39 -13.78 -7.28 19.13
CA ALA A 39 -13.04 -6.05 18.86
C ALA A 39 -11.94 -5.74 19.89
N GLY A 40 -11.53 -6.75 20.67
CA GLY A 40 -10.45 -6.63 21.64
C GLY A 40 -9.11 -6.20 20.99
N PRO A 41 -8.11 -5.82 21.81
CA PRO A 41 -6.81 -5.35 21.34
C PRO A 41 -6.13 -6.28 20.32
N GLU A 42 -6.37 -7.60 20.43
CA GLU A 42 -5.86 -8.62 19.52
C GLU A 42 -6.43 -8.53 18.09
N ALA A 43 -7.70 -8.16 17.93
CA ALA A 43 -8.31 -8.06 16.61
C ALA A 43 -7.72 -6.89 15.80
N LEU A 44 -7.41 -5.77 16.45
CA LEU A 44 -6.66 -4.69 15.83
C LEU A 44 -5.21 -5.06 15.49
N GLY A 45 -4.60 -5.96 16.28
CA GLY A 45 -3.25 -6.46 16.04
C GLY A 45 -3.13 -7.36 14.81
N ASN A 46 -4.25 -7.88 14.30
CA ASN A 46 -4.30 -8.87 13.23
C ASN A 46 -4.88 -8.33 11.92
N LYS A 47 -4.63 -7.06 11.62
CA LYS A 47 -5.21 -6.40 10.44
C LYS A 47 -4.73 -6.92 9.08
N GLU A 48 -3.58 -7.60 9.01
CA GLU A 48 -2.99 -8.06 7.74
C GLU A 48 -2.92 -9.60 7.73
N LEU A 49 -3.60 -10.24 6.78
CA LEU A 49 -3.59 -11.70 6.61
C LEU A 49 -2.48 -12.19 5.70
N HIS A 50 -2.07 -11.37 4.73
CA HIS A 50 -1.09 -11.75 3.70
C HIS A 50 -1.45 -13.08 2.99
N PHE A 51 -2.73 -13.25 2.64
CA PHE A 51 -3.22 -14.48 2.01
C PHE A 51 -3.02 -14.48 0.48
N PHE A 52 -3.33 -13.35 -0.17
CA PHE A 52 -3.48 -13.31 -1.63
C PHE A 52 -2.22 -12.90 -2.42
N GLU A 53 -1.14 -12.49 -1.75
CA GLU A 53 0.17 -12.16 -2.33
C GLU A 53 1.22 -13.25 -2.15
N GLY A 54 1.02 -14.17 -1.21
CA GLY A 54 1.96 -15.27 -0.90
C GLY A 54 1.63 -16.60 -1.59
N LYS A 55 2.33 -17.66 -1.18
CA LYS A 55 2.08 -19.05 -1.61
C LYS A 55 0.67 -19.54 -1.29
N HIS A 56 0.00 -18.92 -0.33
CA HIS A 56 -1.39 -19.25 0.00
C HIS A 56 -2.36 -18.91 -1.14
N SER A 57 -2.02 -17.96 -2.01
CA SER A 57 -2.81 -17.63 -3.21
C SER A 57 -2.84 -18.74 -4.26
N ASP A 58 -1.95 -19.73 -4.17
CA ASP A 58 -1.86 -20.81 -5.15
C ASP A 58 -3.14 -21.65 -5.19
N CYS A 59 -3.90 -21.73 -4.08
CA CYS A 59 -5.21 -22.39 -4.10
C CYS A 59 -6.24 -21.66 -4.95
N ALA A 60 -6.14 -20.34 -5.10
CA ALA A 60 -7.08 -19.57 -5.91
C ALA A 60 -6.67 -19.57 -7.39
N LEU A 61 -5.38 -19.68 -7.66
CA LEU A 61 -4.82 -19.60 -9.02
C LEU A 61 -4.66 -20.98 -9.70
N ASN A 62 -4.71 -22.06 -8.93
CA ASN A 62 -4.68 -23.41 -9.48
C ASN A 62 -6.06 -23.79 -10.01
N ALA A 63 -6.21 -23.92 -11.33
CA ALA A 63 -7.46 -24.30 -12.00
C ALA A 63 -8.03 -25.64 -11.52
N SER A 64 -7.18 -26.53 -10.99
CA SER A 64 -7.61 -27.82 -10.43
C SER A 64 -8.09 -27.73 -8.97
N SER A 65 -7.94 -26.59 -8.30
CA SER A 65 -8.43 -26.39 -6.94
C SER A 65 -9.82 -25.75 -6.98
N PRO A 66 -10.85 -26.40 -6.41
CA PRO A 66 -12.17 -25.78 -6.32
C PRO A 66 -12.10 -24.49 -5.50
N ALA A 67 -12.82 -23.44 -5.88
CA ALA A 67 -12.90 -22.19 -5.10
C ALA A 67 -13.28 -22.46 -3.62
N LEU A 68 -14.11 -23.48 -3.38
CA LEU A 68 -14.46 -23.97 -2.04
C LEU A 68 -13.26 -24.45 -1.22
N ALA A 69 -12.28 -25.11 -1.85
CA ALA A 69 -11.08 -25.57 -1.15
C ALA A 69 -10.19 -24.40 -0.74
N CYS A 70 -10.10 -23.37 -1.59
CA CYS A 70 -9.36 -22.16 -1.27
C CYS A 70 -10.07 -21.34 -0.18
N LEU A 71 -11.40 -21.20 -0.26
CA LEU A 71 -12.21 -20.58 0.79
C LEU A 71 -12.12 -21.35 2.11
N ALA A 72 -12.06 -22.69 2.09
CA ALA A 72 -11.83 -23.50 3.28
C ALA A 72 -10.42 -23.26 3.86
N SER A 73 -9.39 -23.17 3.01
CA SER A 73 -8.03 -22.82 3.44
C SER A 73 -7.96 -21.43 4.06
N PHE A 74 -8.64 -20.46 3.45
CA PHE A 74 -8.81 -19.11 3.96
C PHE A 74 -9.53 -19.11 5.32
N SER A 75 -10.65 -19.83 5.43
CA SER A 75 -11.46 -19.92 6.65
C SER A 75 -10.76 -20.65 7.80
N ARG A 76 -9.86 -21.60 7.49
CA ARG A 76 -9.04 -22.31 8.49
C ARG A 76 -8.00 -21.43 9.16
N GLN A 77 -7.72 -20.23 8.63
CA GLN A 77 -6.93 -19.29 9.40
C GLN A 77 -7.72 -18.93 10.65
N ALA A 78 -7.20 -19.26 11.84
CA ALA A 78 -7.86 -18.99 13.12
C ALA A 78 -8.30 -17.51 13.27
N LYS A 79 -7.64 -16.61 12.55
CA LYS A 79 -7.99 -15.19 12.41
C LYS A 79 -9.33 -14.97 11.70
N MET A 80 -9.67 -15.76 10.68
CA MET A 80 -10.90 -15.65 9.87
C MET A 80 -12.12 -16.26 10.53
N ALA A 81 -11.97 -17.37 11.25
CA ALA A 81 -13.09 -17.96 11.99
C ALA A 81 -13.73 -16.96 12.98
N ARG A 82 -12.94 -16.02 13.52
CA ARG A 82 -13.43 -14.92 14.37
C ARG A 82 -14.15 -13.82 13.60
N MET A 83 -13.75 -13.54 12.36
CA MET A 83 -14.35 -12.45 11.57
C MET A 83 -15.69 -12.85 10.94
N LEU A 84 -15.85 -14.12 10.57
CA LEU A 84 -17.09 -14.62 9.98
C LEU A 84 -18.33 -14.57 10.90
N GLN A 85 -18.15 -14.30 12.20
CA GLN A 85 -19.26 -14.32 13.16
C GLN A 85 -20.32 -13.21 12.94
N ASN A 86 -19.94 -12.11 12.30
CA ASN A 86 -20.86 -11.01 11.96
C ASN A 86 -21.20 -10.97 10.47
N GLY A 87 -20.88 -12.02 9.73
CA GLY A 87 -21.12 -12.08 8.29
C GLY A 87 -20.15 -11.25 7.43
N TRP A 88 -19.19 -10.54 8.02
CA TRP A 88 -18.18 -9.77 7.28
C TRP A 88 -16.79 -10.37 7.40
N VAL A 89 -16.14 -10.58 6.26
CA VAL A 89 -14.69 -10.80 6.21
C VAL A 89 -14.01 -9.44 6.06
N THR A 90 -13.07 -9.12 6.94
CA THR A 90 -12.30 -7.86 6.85
C THR A 90 -10.80 -8.17 6.77
N ASP A 91 -10.09 -7.59 5.83
CA ASP A 91 -8.62 -7.69 5.77
C ASP A 91 -8.03 -6.36 5.29
N ALA A 92 -6.94 -5.91 5.90
CA ALA A 92 -6.29 -4.65 5.60
C ALA A 92 -4.79 -4.84 5.29
N THR A 93 -4.52 -5.72 4.34
CA THR A 93 -3.18 -6.03 3.84
C THR A 93 -2.77 -5.06 2.72
N PRO A 94 -1.84 -4.12 2.98
CA PRO A 94 -1.49 -3.07 2.03
C PRO A 94 -0.70 -3.54 0.81
N ASP A 95 -0.14 -4.75 0.87
CA ASP A 95 0.71 -5.32 -0.18
C ASP A 95 -0.15 -5.93 -1.32
N TYR A 96 -1.47 -6.08 -1.12
CA TYR A 96 -2.39 -6.55 -2.15
C TYR A 96 -2.40 -5.63 -3.37
N PHE A 97 -2.43 -4.30 -3.19
CA PHE A 97 -2.53 -3.36 -4.32
C PHE A 97 -1.40 -3.51 -5.34
N GLY A 98 -0.18 -3.81 -4.87
CA GLY A 98 0.99 -4.06 -5.70
C GLY A 98 1.12 -5.50 -6.19
N SER A 99 0.23 -6.41 -5.80
CA SER A 99 0.32 -7.84 -6.07
C SER A 99 -0.61 -8.25 -7.23
N PRO A 100 -0.05 -8.65 -8.39
CA PRO A 100 -0.86 -9.22 -9.49
C PRO A 100 -1.55 -10.52 -9.08
N ARG A 101 -0.94 -11.29 -8.16
CA ARG A 101 -1.57 -12.49 -7.61
C ARG A 101 -2.82 -12.12 -6.83
N ALA A 102 -2.78 -11.07 -6.02
CA ALA A 102 -3.93 -10.65 -5.23
C ALA A 102 -5.09 -10.15 -6.11
N LEU A 103 -4.77 -9.33 -7.11
CA LEU A 103 -5.72 -8.87 -8.12
C LEU A 103 -6.47 -10.03 -8.80
N ARG A 104 -5.78 -11.14 -9.09
CA ARG A 104 -6.37 -12.33 -9.72
C ARG A 104 -7.07 -13.27 -8.75
N ALA A 105 -6.52 -13.48 -7.56
CA ALA A 105 -6.97 -14.50 -6.62
C ALA A 105 -8.26 -14.11 -5.88
N LEU A 106 -8.41 -12.82 -5.55
CA LEU A 106 -9.60 -12.31 -4.84
C LEU A 106 -10.93 -12.62 -5.55
N PRO A 107 -11.14 -12.30 -6.85
CA PRO A 107 -12.41 -12.59 -7.51
C PRO A 107 -12.67 -14.09 -7.68
N LEU A 108 -11.62 -14.92 -7.76
CA LEU A 108 -11.74 -16.37 -7.83
C LEU A 108 -12.11 -17.01 -6.48
N THR A 109 -11.66 -16.40 -5.38
CA THR A 109 -11.94 -16.89 -4.02
C THR A 109 -13.33 -16.49 -3.55
N PHE A 110 -13.80 -15.33 -3.97
CA PHE A 110 -15.13 -14.81 -3.65
C PHE A 110 -15.94 -14.59 -4.94
N PRO A 111 -16.27 -15.67 -5.68
CA PRO A 111 -17.00 -15.53 -6.92
C PRO A 111 -18.41 -15.02 -6.63
N PRO A 112 -18.98 -14.17 -7.51
CA PRO A 112 -20.39 -13.82 -7.43
C PRO A 112 -21.23 -15.11 -7.50
N ARG A 113 -22.12 -15.36 -6.53
CA ARG A 113 -23.12 -16.44 -6.68
C ARG A 113 -24.37 -15.87 -7.33
N GLU A 114 -24.99 -16.64 -8.21
CA GLU A 114 -26.31 -16.29 -8.76
C GLU A 114 -27.31 -16.10 -7.61
N GLY A 115 -27.97 -14.95 -7.58
CA GLY A 115 -28.96 -14.60 -6.55
C GLY A 115 -28.38 -14.19 -5.18
N VAL A 116 -27.07 -14.36 -4.92
CA VAL A 116 -26.41 -13.93 -3.67
C VAL A 116 -25.00 -13.48 -4.02
N LEU A 117 -24.79 -12.19 -4.30
CA LEU A 117 -23.42 -11.68 -4.48
C LEU A 117 -22.70 -11.72 -3.11
N PRO A 118 -21.64 -12.52 -2.87
CA PRO A 118 -20.63 -12.09 -1.92
C PRO A 118 -20.01 -10.82 -2.53
N ARG A 119 -20.47 -9.67 -2.07
CA ARG A 119 -19.99 -8.36 -2.54
C ARG A 119 -18.60 -8.16 -1.95
N VAL A 120 -17.57 -8.57 -2.69
CA VAL A 120 -16.21 -8.10 -2.41
C VAL A 120 -16.21 -6.59 -2.58
N ARG A 121 -15.82 -5.88 -1.54
CA ARG A 121 -15.66 -4.44 -1.51
C ARG A 121 -14.19 -4.12 -1.31
N ILE A 122 -13.59 -3.49 -2.29
CA ILE A 122 -12.19 -3.10 -2.26
C ILE A 122 -12.11 -1.63 -1.84
N ILE A 123 -11.27 -1.35 -0.85
CA ILE A 123 -10.95 0.00 -0.41
C ILE A 123 -9.47 0.21 -0.65
N LEU A 124 -9.14 1.27 -1.39
CA LEU A 124 -7.79 1.74 -1.59
C LEU A 124 -7.63 3.09 -0.91
N THR A 125 -6.59 3.25 -0.10
CA THR A 125 -6.18 4.55 0.40
C THR A 125 -4.91 5.04 -0.28
N LEU A 126 -4.99 6.27 -0.79
CA LEU A 126 -3.87 6.97 -1.42
C LEU A 126 -3.40 8.08 -0.49
N ARG A 127 -2.10 8.37 -0.56
CA ARG A 127 -1.45 9.45 0.17
C ARG A 127 -0.55 10.19 -0.81
N GLU A 128 -0.26 11.46 -0.54
CA GLU A 128 0.77 12.19 -1.28
C GLU A 128 2.05 11.32 -1.41
N PRO A 129 2.52 11.04 -2.64
CA PRO A 129 3.49 9.99 -2.91
C PRO A 129 4.85 10.22 -2.24
N THR A 130 5.29 11.47 -2.11
CA THR A 130 6.55 11.86 -1.45
C THR A 130 6.46 11.62 0.06
N ASP A 131 5.37 12.06 0.70
CA ASP A 131 5.05 11.83 2.11
C ASP A 131 4.91 10.33 2.44
N ARG A 132 4.28 9.56 1.54
CA ARG A 132 4.16 8.11 1.67
C ARG A 132 5.52 7.42 1.57
N ALA A 133 6.37 7.85 0.63
CA ALA A 133 7.72 7.31 0.47
C ALA A 133 8.57 7.55 1.73
N PHE A 134 8.57 8.78 2.26
CA PHE A 134 9.26 9.08 3.52
C PHE A 134 8.71 8.30 4.70
N SER A 135 7.39 8.17 4.81
CA SER A 135 6.77 7.38 5.89
C SER A 135 7.17 5.90 5.83
N ALA A 136 7.36 5.34 4.63
CA ALA A 136 7.88 4.00 4.43
C ALA A 136 9.37 3.91 4.83
N TYR A 137 10.20 4.88 4.43
CA TYR A 137 11.59 4.98 4.87
C TYR A 137 11.69 5.01 6.41
N ILE A 138 10.95 5.88 7.10
CA ILE A 138 10.97 5.99 8.56
C ILE A 138 10.56 4.68 9.22
N ASN A 139 9.55 3.99 8.67
CA ASN A 139 9.17 2.67 9.18
C ASN A 139 10.30 1.65 9.02
N ASN A 140 10.95 1.61 7.86
CA ASN A 140 12.03 0.67 7.60
C ASN A 140 13.22 0.96 8.52
N ARG A 141 13.57 2.24 8.70
CA ARG A 141 14.57 2.70 9.66
C ARG A 141 14.24 2.25 11.09
N ARG A 142 12.99 2.41 11.54
CA ARG A 142 12.55 1.92 12.86
C ARG A 142 12.68 0.41 13.02
N GLN A 143 12.32 -0.36 11.98
CA GLN A 143 12.46 -1.82 12.00
C GLN A 143 13.93 -2.26 12.04
N CYS A 144 14.80 -1.49 11.40
CA CYS A 144 16.25 -1.64 11.44
C CYS A 144 16.83 -1.35 12.84
N LEU A 145 16.33 -0.31 13.52
CA LEU A 145 16.80 0.07 14.87
C LEU A 145 16.22 -0.77 16.00
N LEU A 146 15.13 -1.50 15.76
CA LEU A 146 14.46 -2.35 16.75
C LEU A 146 14.58 -3.83 16.36
N PRO A 147 15.71 -4.51 16.64
CA PRO A 147 15.74 -5.96 16.60
C PRO A 147 14.80 -6.49 17.70
N ARG A 148 13.52 -6.67 17.35
CA ARG A 148 12.53 -7.31 18.22
C ARG A 148 12.86 -8.79 18.29
N LEU A 149 13.70 -9.15 19.24
CA LEU A 149 13.83 -10.53 19.66
C LEU A 149 12.74 -10.78 20.70
N PRO A 150 11.81 -11.72 20.47
CA PRO A 150 10.87 -12.13 21.49
C PRO A 150 11.62 -12.50 22.77
N ALA A 151 11.05 -12.22 23.95
CA ALA A 151 11.66 -12.62 25.23
C ALA A 151 11.97 -14.13 25.27
N ALA A 152 11.11 -14.94 24.65
CA ALA A 152 11.33 -16.38 24.49
C ALA A 152 12.54 -16.74 23.60
N VAL A 153 12.93 -15.88 22.64
CA VAL A 153 14.12 -16.06 21.81
C VAL A 153 15.39 -15.68 22.58
N LEU A 154 15.28 -14.74 23.53
CA LEU A 154 16.39 -14.37 24.42
C LEU A 154 16.62 -15.38 25.55
N ALA A 155 15.64 -16.23 25.86
CA ALA A 155 15.73 -17.27 26.88
C ALA A 155 16.47 -18.53 26.40
N ASP A 156 16.55 -18.77 25.08
CA ASP A 156 17.29 -19.88 24.48
C ASP A 156 18.72 -19.42 24.13
N PRO A 157 19.78 -20.00 24.74
CA PRO A 157 21.15 -19.54 24.56
C PRO A 157 21.66 -19.65 23.11
N VAL A 158 21.22 -20.65 22.35
CA VAL A 158 21.60 -20.82 20.94
C VAL A 158 20.96 -19.74 20.07
N ARG A 159 19.67 -19.47 20.32
CA ARG A 159 18.96 -18.39 19.63
C ARG A 159 19.45 -17.01 20.06
N ARG A 160 19.86 -16.86 21.31
CA ARG A 160 20.48 -15.64 21.83
C ARG A 160 21.81 -15.35 21.15
N GLU A 161 22.68 -16.34 20.97
CA GLU A 161 23.94 -16.16 20.24
C GLU A 161 23.67 -15.77 18.77
N ALA A 162 22.75 -16.46 18.09
CA ALA A 162 22.33 -16.09 16.74
C ALA A 162 21.77 -14.66 16.68
N ALA A 163 21.05 -14.26 17.73
CA ALA A 163 20.49 -12.93 17.84
C ALA A 163 21.51 -11.84 18.18
N GLU A 164 22.53 -12.15 18.97
CA GLU A 164 23.67 -11.27 19.24
C GLU A 164 24.55 -11.13 17.98
N ARG A 165 24.76 -12.21 17.21
CA ARG A 165 25.35 -12.14 15.86
C ARG A 165 24.49 -11.29 14.91
N MET A 166 23.17 -11.42 14.95
CA MET A 166 22.27 -10.55 14.19
C MET A 166 22.33 -9.09 14.64
N ARG A 167 22.52 -8.81 15.94
CA ARG A 167 22.76 -7.44 16.44
C ARG A 167 24.12 -6.90 16.00
N SER A 168 25.11 -7.77 15.76
CA SER A 168 26.42 -7.36 15.25
C SER A 168 26.37 -6.89 13.79
N PHE A 169 25.36 -7.30 13.02
CA PHE A 169 24.97 -6.62 11.78
C PHE A 169 24.30 -5.30 12.13
N ARG A 170 25.12 -4.28 12.39
CA ARG A 170 24.63 -2.91 12.56
C ARG A 170 23.97 -2.49 11.25
N CYS A 171 22.66 -2.35 11.29
CA CYS A 171 21.98 -1.60 10.27
C CYS A 171 22.38 -0.13 10.44
N GLU A 172 23.28 0.35 9.58
CA GLU A 172 23.60 1.77 9.51
C GLU A 172 22.43 2.49 8.83
N PRO A 173 21.66 3.30 9.56
CA PRO A 173 20.50 3.95 8.98
C PRO A 173 20.99 5.03 8.01
N ARG A 174 20.92 4.75 6.71
CA ARG A 174 21.11 5.75 5.65
C ARG A 174 20.17 6.93 5.87
N THR A 175 20.54 8.14 5.46
CA THR A 175 19.60 9.26 5.42
C THR A 175 18.50 9.00 4.39
N PHE A 176 17.40 9.76 4.44
CA PHE A 176 16.33 9.58 3.44
C PHE A 176 16.84 9.88 2.03
N GLU A 177 17.69 10.89 1.89
CA GLU A 177 18.31 11.30 0.63
C GLU A 177 19.18 10.19 0.05
N GLU A 178 20.06 9.60 0.86
CA GLU A 178 20.89 8.47 0.44
C GLU A 178 20.00 7.31 -0.02
N ALA A 179 18.97 6.98 0.76
CA ALA A 179 18.03 5.92 0.44
C ALA A 179 17.28 6.19 -0.89
N VAL A 180 16.84 7.42 -1.15
CA VAL A 180 16.20 7.82 -2.42
C VAL A 180 17.18 7.69 -3.59
N GLN A 181 18.41 8.19 -3.45
CA GLN A 181 19.43 8.13 -4.49
C GLN A 181 19.75 6.69 -4.88
N ASP A 182 19.92 5.87 -3.86
CA ASP A 182 20.02 4.44 -3.94
C ASP A 182 18.82 3.86 -4.72
N GLU A 183 17.57 4.01 -4.24
CA GLU A 183 16.37 3.46 -4.92
C GLU A 183 16.27 3.84 -6.39
N MET A 184 16.57 5.09 -6.71
CA MET A 184 16.64 5.55 -8.10
C MET A 184 17.74 4.82 -8.89
N ALA A 185 18.95 4.70 -8.33
CA ALA A 185 20.07 4.04 -8.99
C ALA A 185 19.75 2.59 -9.38
N ALA A 186 19.07 1.81 -8.55
CA ALA A 186 18.70 0.45 -9.00
C ALA A 186 17.48 0.40 -9.87
N LEU A 187 16.51 1.30 -9.73
CA LEU A 187 15.44 1.38 -10.74
C LEU A 187 16.05 1.61 -12.14
N LEU A 188 17.16 2.34 -12.23
CA LEU A 188 17.89 2.57 -13.47
C LEU A 188 18.71 1.35 -13.90
N SER A 189 19.49 0.76 -13.00
CA SER A 189 20.35 -0.38 -13.35
C SER A 189 19.54 -1.63 -13.67
N SER A 190 18.42 -1.85 -13.00
CA SER A 190 17.58 -3.04 -13.21
C SER A 190 16.70 -2.91 -14.45
N CYS A 191 16.25 -1.70 -14.81
CA CYS A 191 15.37 -1.48 -15.97
C CYS A 191 16.09 -1.11 -17.27
N TRP A 192 17.41 -0.95 -17.26
CA TRP A 192 18.18 -0.62 -18.45
C TRP A 192 19.01 -1.84 -18.93
N PRO A 193 18.74 -2.39 -20.13
CA PRO A 193 19.53 -3.50 -20.64
C PRO A 193 20.99 -3.07 -20.83
N SER A 194 21.91 -3.83 -20.23
CA SER A 194 23.37 -3.66 -20.31
C SER A 194 23.95 -3.72 -21.73
N ASN A 195 23.12 -4.06 -22.73
CA ASN A 195 23.51 -4.17 -24.13
C ASN A 195 23.32 -2.85 -24.91
N ALA A 196 22.77 -1.81 -24.28
CA ALA A 196 22.85 -0.46 -24.84
C ALA A 196 24.30 0.02 -24.72
N SER A 197 25.08 -0.23 -25.77
CA SER A 197 26.46 0.24 -25.96
C SER A 197 26.57 1.73 -25.62
N SER A 198 26.89 2.03 -24.37
CA SER A 198 27.21 3.38 -23.92
C SER A 198 28.43 3.27 -23.01
N THR A 199 29.48 3.94 -23.44
CA THR A 199 30.81 4.05 -22.82
C THR A 199 30.79 4.89 -21.54
N VAL A 200 29.72 4.80 -20.75
CA VAL A 200 29.57 5.59 -19.52
C VAL A 200 30.09 4.80 -18.34
N THR A 201 31.28 5.18 -17.86
CA THR A 201 31.87 4.71 -16.60
C THR A 201 31.02 5.16 -15.40
N PRO A 202 30.68 4.27 -14.44
CA PRO A 202 29.94 4.67 -13.25
C PRO A 202 30.85 5.13 -12.09
N HIS A 203 30.38 6.20 -11.42
CA HIS A 203 30.77 6.79 -10.12
C HIS A 203 32.00 7.73 -10.02
N PRO A 204 31.88 8.91 -9.35
CA PRO A 204 31.51 9.01 -7.92
C PRO A 204 30.61 10.19 -7.43
N ARG A 205 29.97 9.96 -6.27
CA ARG A 205 29.49 10.89 -5.18
C ARG A 205 28.28 11.82 -5.38
N LYS A 206 27.63 12.07 -4.22
CA LYS A 206 26.35 12.74 -3.88
C LYS A 206 25.91 13.97 -4.70
N SER A 207 26.80 14.71 -5.35
CA SER A 207 26.43 15.80 -6.27
C SER A 207 25.90 15.26 -7.60
N ALA A 208 26.45 14.14 -8.07
CA ALA A 208 26.02 13.48 -9.30
C ALA A 208 24.60 12.93 -9.22
N ALA A 209 24.03 12.70 -8.03
CA ALA A 209 22.68 12.18 -7.86
C ALA A 209 21.60 13.29 -7.90
N LEU A 210 21.92 14.50 -7.45
CA LEU A 210 21.08 15.68 -7.67
C LEU A 210 21.17 16.15 -9.12
N ASP A 211 22.38 16.09 -9.71
CA ASP A 211 22.58 16.32 -11.14
C ASP A 211 21.95 15.21 -11.99
N LEU A 212 21.98 13.95 -11.55
CA LEU A 212 21.23 12.84 -12.17
C LEU A 212 19.74 13.12 -12.03
N ALA A 213 19.20 13.40 -10.84
CA ALA A 213 17.77 13.64 -10.66
C ALA A 213 17.27 14.86 -11.47
N ALA A 214 18.08 15.92 -11.58
CA ALA A 214 17.79 17.10 -12.40
C ALA A 214 17.92 16.82 -13.91
N ARG A 215 18.95 16.09 -14.35
CA ARG A 215 19.08 15.61 -15.73
C ARG A 215 18.01 14.57 -16.07
N PHE A 216 17.60 13.73 -15.11
CA PHE A 216 16.53 12.73 -15.22
C PHE A 216 15.18 13.38 -15.42
N ALA A 217 14.88 14.41 -14.61
CA ALA A 217 13.67 15.17 -14.77
C ALA A 217 13.59 15.96 -16.09
N GLN A 218 14.74 16.31 -16.67
CA GLN A 218 14.84 17.03 -17.95
C GLN A 218 14.92 16.09 -19.17
N GLN A 219 15.45 14.87 -19.04
CA GLN A 219 15.67 13.93 -20.16
C GLN A 219 14.60 12.84 -20.32
N TRP A 220 13.71 12.63 -19.36
CA TRP A 220 12.76 11.51 -19.45
C TRP A 220 11.47 11.86 -20.19
N ASP A 221 11.45 11.46 -21.45
CA ASP A 221 10.24 10.96 -22.15
C ASP A 221 9.99 9.46 -21.86
N ILE A 222 10.47 8.95 -20.71
CA ILE A 222 10.18 7.58 -20.29
C ILE A 222 8.84 7.56 -19.57
N SER A 223 7.90 6.78 -20.09
CA SER A 223 6.59 6.61 -19.49
C SER A 223 6.68 5.86 -18.16
N PRO A 224 6.04 6.32 -17.05
CA PRO A 224 5.83 5.52 -15.85
C PRO A 224 5.15 4.19 -16.16
N VAL A 225 4.38 4.15 -17.26
CA VAL A 225 3.84 2.94 -17.85
C VAL A 225 4.95 1.95 -18.21
N ASN A 226 6.10 2.37 -18.75
CA ASN A 226 7.20 1.46 -19.10
C ASN A 226 7.93 0.92 -17.87
N VAL A 227 8.13 1.72 -16.82
CA VAL A 227 8.74 1.24 -15.56
C VAL A 227 7.83 0.22 -14.89
N TRP A 228 6.52 0.50 -14.85
CA TRP A 228 5.54 -0.42 -14.29
C TRP A 228 5.28 -1.64 -15.18
N GLU A 229 5.19 -1.49 -16.50
CA GLU A 229 5.08 -2.60 -17.46
C GLU A 229 6.35 -3.44 -17.45
N ASN A 230 7.54 -2.89 -17.25
CA ASN A 230 8.75 -3.70 -17.04
C ASN A 230 8.75 -4.40 -15.68
N TYR A 231 8.14 -3.78 -14.66
CA TYR A 231 7.87 -4.40 -13.36
C TYR A 231 6.76 -5.48 -13.44
N MET A 232 5.83 -5.38 -14.40
CA MET A 232 4.59 -6.20 -14.49
C MET A 232 4.50 -7.16 -15.68
N ARG A 233 5.32 -7.02 -16.74
CA ARG A 233 5.41 -7.93 -17.92
C ARG A 233 5.71 -9.38 -17.52
N TRP A 234 5.95 -9.60 -16.23
CA TRP A 234 6.22 -10.84 -15.53
C TRP A 234 4.96 -11.61 -15.10
N SER A 235 3.75 -11.17 -15.46
CA SER A 235 2.57 -12.02 -15.44
C SER A 235 2.05 -12.18 -16.87
N PRO A 236 1.93 -13.42 -17.40
CA PRO A 236 1.54 -13.62 -18.78
C PRO A 236 0.17 -12.95 -19.04
N PRO A 237 -0.02 -12.34 -20.22
CA PRO A 237 -1.30 -11.76 -20.59
C PRO A 237 -2.37 -12.85 -20.61
N TRP A 238 -3.52 -12.55 -20.00
CA TRP A 238 -4.74 -13.28 -20.21
C TRP A 238 -5.28 -12.98 -21.63
N PRO A 239 -5.76 -13.96 -22.41
CA PRO A 239 -5.84 -15.40 -22.19
C PRO A 239 -4.88 -16.12 -23.16
N VAL A 240 -3.59 -16.27 -22.82
CA VAL A 240 -2.69 -17.09 -23.64
C VAL A 240 -1.95 -18.07 -22.74
N ALA A 241 -1.91 -19.34 -23.19
CA ALA A 241 -1.25 -20.45 -22.51
C ALA A 241 0.17 -20.07 -22.03
N PRO A 242 0.62 -20.59 -20.87
CA PRO A 242 1.89 -20.22 -20.28
C PRO A 242 3.04 -20.55 -21.24
N ARG A 243 3.72 -19.53 -21.76
CA ARG A 243 5.06 -19.72 -22.34
C ARG A 243 6.07 -19.91 -21.20
N PRO A 244 7.11 -20.75 -21.38
CA PRO A 244 8.23 -20.79 -20.45
C PRO A 244 8.85 -19.39 -20.33
N LEU A 245 9.03 -18.94 -19.09
CA LEU A 245 9.65 -17.66 -18.79
C LEU A 245 11.12 -17.70 -19.23
N PRO A 246 11.66 -16.67 -19.90
CA PRO A 246 13.09 -16.60 -20.19
C PRO A 246 13.89 -16.47 -18.88
N GLU A 247 15.00 -17.22 -18.77
CA GLU A 247 15.84 -17.30 -17.57
C GLU A 247 16.74 -16.06 -17.34
N GLU A 248 16.88 -15.17 -18.33
CA GLU A 248 17.76 -14.00 -18.27
C GLU A 248 16.99 -12.70 -18.60
N GLY A 249 17.07 -11.70 -17.72
CA GLY A 249 16.47 -10.37 -17.93
C GLY A 249 15.60 -9.85 -16.79
N GLN A 250 15.79 -10.34 -15.56
CA GLN A 250 15.05 -9.89 -14.39
C GLN A 250 15.38 -8.43 -14.06
N CYS A 251 14.40 -7.52 -14.12
CA CYS A 251 14.46 -6.26 -13.37
C CYS A 251 14.20 -6.55 -11.88
N ALA A 252 14.95 -7.49 -11.29
CA ALA A 252 14.91 -7.69 -9.86
C ALA A 252 15.58 -6.46 -9.24
N LEU A 253 14.86 -5.73 -8.39
CA LEU A 253 15.48 -4.83 -7.44
C LEU A 253 16.30 -5.69 -6.45
N GLU A 254 17.48 -6.13 -6.87
CA GLU A 254 18.41 -6.90 -6.03
C GLU A 254 19.00 -6.04 -4.90
N SER A 255 18.91 -4.72 -5.05
CA SER A 255 19.42 -3.76 -4.09
C SER A 255 18.44 -3.52 -2.94
N CYS A 256 18.53 -4.38 -1.93
CA CYS A 256 18.15 -3.98 -0.59
C CYS A 256 19.12 -2.90 -0.10
N TRP A 257 18.66 -1.65 -0.06
CA TRP A 257 19.42 -0.51 0.46
C TRP A 257 19.77 -0.65 1.95
N ILE A 258 19.04 -1.54 2.64
CA ILE A 258 19.42 -2.12 3.92
C ILE A 258 20.21 -3.40 3.62
N GLN A 259 21.49 -3.29 3.28
CA GLN A 259 22.39 -4.44 3.33
C GLN A 259 23.14 -4.49 4.68
N PRO A 260 23.24 -5.65 5.36
CA PRO A 260 22.52 -6.90 5.16
C PRO A 260 21.62 -7.21 6.36
N VAL A 261 20.31 -7.35 6.13
CA VAL A 261 19.44 -8.09 7.06
C VAL A 261 18.76 -9.18 6.25
N PHE A 262 19.51 -10.28 6.09
CA PHE A 262 19.22 -11.57 5.45
C PHE A 262 19.34 -11.65 3.91
N PRO A 263 20.28 -12.47 3.36
CA PRO A 263 20.23 -12.88 1.95
C PRO A 263 18.94 -13.65 1.59
N ASN A 264 18.19 -14.12 2.60
CA ASN A 264 16.97 -14.92 2.42
C ASN A 264 15.66 -14.15 2.69
N ARG A 265 15.68 -12.87 3.09
CA ARG A 265 14.45 -12.07 3.20
C ARG A 265 14.32 -11.18 1.97
N ARG A 266 13.51 -11.64 1.01
CA ARG A 266 13.12 -10.97 -0.26
C ARG A 266 12.35 -9.64 -0.09
N GLY A 267 12.50 -8.95 1.04
CA GLY A 267 11.64 -7.85 1.45
C GLY A 267 12.27 -6.48 1.28
N CYS A 268 12.91 -6.19 0.15
CA CYS A 268 13.36 -4.83 -0.15
C CYS A 268 12.11 -4.01 -0.47
N LYS A 269 11.58 -3.34 0.57
CA LYS A 269 10.38 -2.52 0.44
C LYS A 269 10.72 -1.26 -0.35
N GLY A 270 10.48 -1.30 -1.66
CA GLY A 270 10.53 -0.11 -2.51
C GLY A 270 9.55 0.94 -1.98
N TYR A 271 10.03 2.15 -1.72
CA TYR A 271 9.16 3.24 -1.28
C TYR A 271 8.92 4.24 -2.41
N LEU A 272 9.77 4.31 -3.43
CA LEU A 272 9.49 5.09 -4.65
C LEU A 272 8.56 4.32 -5.60
N ALA A 273 8.92 3.10 -5.98
CA ALA A 273 8.14 2.32 -6.97
C ALA A 273 6.71 2.02 -6.50
N ASN A 274 6.53 1.84 -5.18
CA ASN A 274 5.21 1.61 -4.61
C ASN A 274 4.34 2.88 -4.56
N SER A 275 4.92 4.07 -4.73
CA SER A 275 4.21 5.35 -4.80
C SER A 275 3.78 5.71 -6.23
N LEU A 276 4.22 4.95 -7.25
CA LEU A 276 3.65 5.01 -8.60
C LEU A 276 2.36 4.20 -8.63
N VAL A 277 1.23 4.83 -8.86
CA VAL A 277 -0.09 4.23 -8.56
C VAL A 277 -1.07 4.28 -9.71
N ALA A 278 -0.86 5.13 -10.72
CA ALA A 278 -1.85 5.35 -11.77
C ALA A 278 -2.16 4.07 -12.56
N ALA A 279 -1.12 3.37 -13.01
CA ALA A 279 -1.26 2.14 -13.77
C ALA A 279 -1.86 0.99 -12.93
N LYS A 280 -1.45 0.87 -11.66
CA LYS A 280 -2.03 -0.10 -10.71
C LYS A 280 -3.52 0.14 -10.53
N LEU A 281 -3.90 1.40 -10.29
CA LEU A 281 -5.27 1.76 -10.06
C LEU A 281 -6.15 1.46 -11.28
N ARG A 282 -5.66 1.68 -12.50
CA ARG A 282 -6.38 1.30 -13.72
C ARG A 282 -6.71 -0.20 -13.76
N LEU A 283 -5.76 -1.06 -13.38
CA LEU A 283 -5.97 -2.50 -13.33
C LEU A 283 -7.02 -2.90 -12.27
N TRP A 284 -6.91 -2.34 -11.06
CA TRP A 284 -7.88 -2.58 -10.00
C TRP A 284 -9.27 -2.05 -10.36
N SER A 285 -9.35 -0.86 -10.94
CA SER A 285 -10.62 -0.28 -11.38
C SER A 285 -11.25 -1.06 -12.53
N ALA A 286 -10.44 -1.59 -13.46
CA ALA A 286 -10.96 -2.44 -14.54
C ALA A 286 -11.51 -3.77 -13.99
N ALA A 287 -10.89 -4.33 -12.95
CA ALA A 287 -11.31 -5.59 -12.35
C ALA A 287 -12.55 -5.45 -11.44
N TYR A 288 -12.67 -4.34 -10.69
CA TYR A 288 -13.69 -4.20 -9.64
C TYR A 288 -14.73 -3.11 -9.91
N GLY A 289 -14.44 -2.13 -10.76
CA GLY A 289 -15.36 -1.04 -11.11
C GLY A 289 -16.01 -0.40 -9.87
N PRO A 290 -17.35 -0.36 -9.76
CA PRO A 290 -18.08 0.19 -8.61
C PRO A 290 -17.84 -0.53 -7.27
N GLN A 291 -17.15 -1.67 -7.26
CA GLN A 291 -16.74 -2.37 -6.04
C GLN A 291 -15.39 -1.88 -5.51
N LEU A 292 -14.78 -0.87 -6.13
CA LEU A 292 -13.58 -0.20 -5.66
C LEU A 292 -13.91 1.21 -5.16
N LEU A 293 -13.56 1.50 -3.91
CA LEU A 293 -13.59 2.84 -3.33
C LEU A 293 -12.16 3.34 -3.16
N VAL A 294 -11.90 4.56 -3.63
CA VAL A 294 -10.61 5.23 -3.39
C VAL A 294 -10.81 6.33 -2.35
N VAL A 295 -9.97 6.31 -1.32
CA VAL A 295 -10.00 7.25 -0.19
C VAL A 295 -8.66 7.98 -0.10
N SER A 296 -8.69 9.26 0.24
CA SER A 296 -7.49 10.02 0.59
C SER A 296 -7.11 9.78 2.06
N PHE A 297 -5.83 9.51 2.31
CA PHE A 297 -5.26 9.44 3.64
C PHE A 297 -5.43 10.78 4.39
N GLU A 298 -5.25 11.88 3.69
CA GLU A 298 -5.41 13.23 4.22
C GLU A 298 -6.84 13.47 4.70
N ASP A 299 -7.85 13.00 3.96
CA ASP A 299 -9.24 13.05 4.42
C ASP A 299 -9.51 12.09 5.58
N THR A 300 -8.88 10.92 5.59
CA THR A 300 -9.05 9.95 6.69
C THR A 300 -8.53 10.53 8.00
N THR A 301 -7.48 11.33 7.95
CA THR A 301 -6.87 11.99 9.12
C THR A 301 -7.57 13.29 9.52
N SER A 302 -7.89 14.16 8.55
CA SER A 302 -8.49 15.48 8.83
C SER A 302 -10.02 15.45 9.01
N GLU A 303 -10.70 14.50 8.38
CA GLU A 303 -12.16 14.36 8.40
C GLU A 303 -12.57 12.88 8.61
N PRO A 304 -12.21 12.28 9.78
CA PRO A 304 -12.48 10.86 10.03
C PRO A 304 -13.98 10.54 10.01
N ALA A 305 -14.83 11.47 10.44
CA ALA A 305 -16.29 11.34 10.39
C ALA A 305 -16.82 11.22 8.97
N GLY A 306 -16.48 12.18 8.12
CA GLY A 306 -16.87 12.15 6.70
C GLY A 306 -16.30 10.93 5.98
N THR A 307 -15.12 10.45 6.39
CA THR A 307 -14.56 9.19 5.86
C THR A 307 -15.38 7.98 6.29
N ALA A 308 -15.81 7.89 7.56
CA ALA A 308 -16.66 6.82 8.04
C ALA A 308 -18.04 6.81 7.34
N GLU A 309 -18.65 7.97 7.11
CA GLU A 309 -19.91 8.09 6.35
C GLU A 309 -19.78 7.56 4.92
N ARG A 310 -18.69 7.89 4.22
CA ARG A 310 -18.43 7.38 2.86
C ARG A 310 -18.24 5.87 2.84
N LEU A 311 -17.48 5.34 3.80
CA LEU A 311 -17.31 3.90 3.94
C LEU A 311 -18.64 3.20 4.23
N ALA A 312 -19.46 3.77 5.12
CA ALA A 312 -20.78 3.24 5.45
C ALA A 312 -21.66 3.18 4.19
N ALA A 313 -21.76 4.28 3.44
CA ALA A 313 -22.53 4.34 2.20
C ALA A 313 -22.04 3.32 1.17
N PHE A 314 -20.72 3.21 0.96
CA PHE A 314 -20.12 2.27 0.02
C PHE A 314 -20.38 0.79 0.39
N LEU A 315 -20.37 0.49 1.69
CA LEU A 315 -20.61 -0.85 2.22
C LEU A 315 -22.10 -1.17 2.41
N GLY A 316 -22.99 -0.18 2.24
CA GLY A 316 -24.42 -0.34 2.51
C GLY A 316 -24.77 -0.41 4.00
N VAL A 317 -23.90 0.11 4.87
CA VAL A 317 -24.17 0.22 6.30
C VAL A 317 -25.13 1.38 6.55
N PRO A 318 -26.28 1.17 7.24
CA PRO A 318 -27.23 2.23 7.52
C PRO A 318 -26.61 3.38 8.32
N ARG A 319 -27.01 4.61 8.00
CA ARG A 319 -26.53 5.82 8.70
C ARG A 319 -26.85 5.80 10.20
N THR A 320 -28.00 5.24 10.60
CA THR A 320 -28.37 5.11 12.02
C THR A 320 -27.35 4.29 12.82
N ALA A 321 -26.80 3.23 12.23
CA ALA A 321 -25.76 2.41 12.86
C ALA A 321 -24.44 3.19 13.07
N LEU A 322 -24.18 4.21 12.25
CA LEU A 322 -23.04 5.12 12.42
C LEU A 322 -23.31 6.13 13.54
N GLU A 323 -24.52 6.69 13.60
CA GLU A 323 -24.94 7.67 14.62
C GLU A 323 -24.89 7.06 16.03
N GLU A 324 -25.36 5.81 16.19
CA GLU A 324 -25.24 5.04 17.43
C GLU A 324 -23.79 4.86 17.91
N ARG A 325 -22.82 5.00 17.02
CA ARG A 325 -21.38 4.78 17.28
C ARG A 325 -20.54 6.04 17.12
N ARG A 326 -21.16 7.21 17.14
CA ARG A 326 -20.49 8.50 17.05
C ARG A 326 -19.42 8.68 18.14
N SER A 327 -19.67 8.21 19.35
CA SER A 327 -18.70 8.25 20.45
C SER A 327 -17.43 7.43 20.15
N SER A 328 -17.54 6.29 19.48
CA SER A 328 -16.38 5.49 19.03
C SER A 328 -15.52 6.23 18.01
N LEU A 329 -16.15 7.04 17.17
CA LEU A 329 -15.47 7.87 16.17
C LEU A 329 -14.74 9.05 16.83
N GLU A 330 -15.37 9.72 17.79
CA GLU A 330 -14.75 10.79 18.59
C GLU A 330 -13.54 10.25 19.39
N ALA A 331 -13.70 9.10 20.04
CA ALA A 331 -12.62 8.43 20.75
C ALA A 331 -11.44 8.06 19.83
N LEU A 332 -11.71 7.76 18.56
CA LEU A 332 -10.69 7.48 17.56
C LEU A 332 -9.95 8.74 17.10
N SER A 333 -10.65 9.87 16.94
CA SER A 333 -10.01 11.15 16.58
C SER A 333 -9.12 11.71 17.69
N ASP A 334 -9.46 11.45 18.96
CA ASP A 334 -8.70 11.93 20.11
C ASP A 334 -7.36 11.19 20.31
N HIS A 335 -7.09 10.17 19.50
CA HIS A 335 -5.86 9.39 19.61
C HIS A 335 -4.84 9.81 18.55
N SER A 336 -3.69 10.29 19.03
CA SER A 336 -2.50 10.49 18.20
C SER A 336 -1.94 9.20 17.58
N CYS A 337 -2.43 8.03 18.03
CA CYS A 337 -2.05 6.72 17.50
C CYS A 337 -3.27 5.79 17.39
N TRP A 338 -3.50 5.25 16.20
CA TRP A 338 -4.62 4.38 15.85
C TRP A 338 -4.41 2.91 16.22
N HIS A 339 -3.37 2.60 17.00
CA HIS A 339 -3.12 1.26 17.51
C HIS A 339 -3.53 1.18 18.98
N SER A 340 -4.06 0.04 19.40
CA SER A 340 -4.32 -0.30 20.81
C SER A 340 -3.04 -0.43 21.65
N CYS A 341 -1.87 -0.06 21.12
CA CYS A 341 -0.63 -0.20 21.85
C CYS A 341 -0.56 0.87 22.93
N GLY A 342 -0.46 0.46 24.20
CA GLY A 342 -0.05 1.32 25.33
C GLY A 342 1.36 1.93 25.19
N HIS A 343 1.92 1.95 23.98
CA HIS A 343 3.22 2.49 23.61
C HIS A 343 3.25 4.01 23.46
N LYS A 344 2.21 4.74 23.89
CA LYS A 344 2.15 6.22 23.86
C LYS A 344 3.43 6.86 24.44
N GLN A 345 4.05 6.26 25.44
CA GLN A 345 5.25 6.81 26.08
C GLN A 345 6.57 6.58 25.33
N ARG A 346 6.73 5.47 24.57
CA ARG A 346 8.02 5.18 23.91
C ARG A 346 8.18 5.88 22.56
N LEU A 347 7.09 6.06 21.82
CA LEU A 347 7.12 6.74 20.52
C LEU A 347 7.05 8.26 20.65
N ALA A 348 6.55 8.82 21.75
CA ALA A 348 6.58 10.26 21.99
C ALA A 348 7.99 10.80 22.27
N ALA A 349 8.91 9.95 22.74
CA ALA A 349 10.32 10.30 22.96
C ALA A 349 11.13 10.37 21.66
N GLU A 350 10.74 9.60 20.63
CA GLU A 350 11.24 9.80 19.28
C GLU A 350 10.43 10.94 18.66
N GLN A 351 11.03 12.12 18.45
CA GLN A 351 10.36 13.24 17.80
C GLN A 351 9.55 12.73 16.59
N PRO A 352 8.27 13.13 16.43
CA PRO A 352 7.49 12.75 15.27
C PRO A 352 8.35 13.05 14.05
N ALA A 353 8.65 12.03 13.25
CA ALA A 353 9.55 12.17 12.11
C ALA A 353 9.02 13.30 11.24
N ASN A 354 9.60 14.49 11.42
CA ASN A 354 9.03 15.69 10.87
C ASN A 354 9.48 15.70 9.43
N PHE A 355 8.54 15.69 8.50
CA PHE A 355 8.85 15.78 7.09
C PHE A 355 9.67 17.04 6.77
N SER A 356 9.63 18.05 7.65
CA SER A 356 10.51 19.23 7.59
C SER A 356 12.00 18.91 7.62
N THR A 357 12.41 17.69 8.01
CA THR A 357 13.82 17.28 7.96
C THR A 357 14.28 16.84 6.58
N VAL A 358 13.36 16.60 5.63
CA VAL A 358 13.72 16.27 4.24
C VAL A 358 14.25 17.53 3.57
N LEU A 359 15.44 17.44 2.95
CA LEU A 359 16.00 18.57 2.22
C LEU A 359 15.01 19.07 1.13
N PRO A 360 14.73 20.38 1.04
CA PRO A 360 13.78 20.93 0.04
C PRO A 360 14.10 20.53 -1.40
N ALA A 361 15.39 20.38 -1.73
CA ALA A 361 15.84 19.92 -3.05
C ALA A 361 15.41 18.47 -3.34
N VAL A 362 15.53 17.57 -2.37
CA VAL A 362 15.11 16.17 -2.52
C VAL A 362 13.59 16.06 -2.62
N ARG A 363 12.85 16.84 -1.83
CA ARG A 363 11.39 16.91 -1.98
C ARG A 363 11.00 17.38 -3.38
N SER A 364 11.63 18.44 -3.87
CA SER A 364 11.35 18.98 -5.20
C SER A 364 11.66 17.97 -6.31
N ALA A 365 12.74 17.21 -6.17
CA ALA A 365 13.09 16.15 -7.11
C ALA A 365 12.08 14.99 -7.09
N LEU A 366 11.62 14.56 -5.91
CA LEU A 366 10.60 13.52 -5.77
C LEU A 366 9.24 13.96 -6.33
N ASP A 367 8.83 15.21 -6.05
CA ASP A 367 7.58 15.76 -6.61
C ASP A 367 7.63 15.78 -8.14
N LEU A 368 8.79 16.09 -8.72
CA LEU A 368 9.01 16.06 -10.16
C LEU A 368 9.00 14.63 -10.71
N PHE A 369 9.65 13.69 -10.02
CA PHE A 369 9.64 12.26 -10.34
C PHE A 369 8.20 11.69 -10.37
N PHE A 370 7.37 12.00 -9.38
CA PHE A 370 5.98 11.54 -9.32
C PHE A 370 5.02 12.34 -10.21
N SER A 371 5.42 13.50 -10.71
CA SER A 371 4.50 14.44 -11.39
C SER A 371 3.76 13.83 -12.57
N ARG A 372 4.41 12.97 -13.38
CA ARG A 372 3.76 12.30 -14.51
C ARG A 372 2.73 11.27 -14.05
N ASP A 373 3.08 10.39 -13.10
CA ASP A 373 2.13 9.42 -12.53
C ASP A 373 0.95 10.13 -11.85
N GLN A 374 1.18 11.23 -11.15
CA GLN A 374 0.11 12.03 -10.53
C GLN A 374 -0.81 12.70 -11.57
N ARG A 375 -0.28 13.19 -12.70
CA ARG A 375 -1.10 13.66 -13.83
C ARG A 375 -1.93 12.53 -14.43
N ASP A 376 -1.33 11.37 -14.65
CA ASP A 376 -2.00 10.20 -15.22
C ASP A 376 -3.09 9.65 -14.29
N LEU A 377 -2.84 9.68 -12.98
CA LEU A 377 -3.80 9.35 -11.94
C LEU A 377 -4.94 10.37 -11.94
N GLY A 378 -4.64 11.66 -11.98
CA GLY A 378 -5.64 12.73 -11.99
C GLY A 378 -6.56 12.66 -13.21
N ALA A 379 -5.98 12.46 -14.40
CA ALA A 379 -6.74 12.27 -15.63
C ALA A 379 -7.65 11.03 -15.55
N PHE A 380 -7.11 9.92 -15.06
CA PHE A 380 -7.87 8.68 -14.89
C PHE A 380 -9.03 8.85 -13.91
N LEU A 381 -8.77 9.37 -12.71
CA LEU A 381 -9.79 9.58 -11.67
C LEU A 381 -10.91 10.52 -12.11
N SER A 382 -10.61 11.49 -12.99
CA SER A 382 -11.59 12.40 -13.56
C SER A 382 -12.51 11.74 -14.59
N GLN A 383 -12.06 10.64 -15.22
CA GLN A 383 -12.79 9.95 -16.29
C GLN A 383 -13.51 8.68 -15.79
N ALA A 384 -12.89 7.94 -14.87
CA ALA A 384 -13.25 6.56 -14.56
C ALA A 384 -14.48 6.38 -13.62
N GLN A 385 -15.14 7.48 -13.20
CA GLN A 385 -16.27 7.46 -12.27
C GLN A 385 -16.04 6.58 -11.03
N VAL A 386 -14.79 6.48 -10.56
CA VAL A 386 -14.43 5.65 -9.41
C VAL A 386 -14.98 6.30 -8.14
N PRO A 387 -15.78 5.60 -7.32
CA PRO A 387 -16.29 6.15 -6.06
C PRO A 387 -15.18 6.81 -5.21
N GLY A 388 -15.44 8.04 -4.75
CA GLY A 388 -14.54 8.80 -3.88
C GLY A 388 -13.41 9.55 -4.60
N SER A 389 -13.30 9.44 -5.93
CA SER A 389 -12.22 10.05 -6.70
C SER A 389 -12.21 11.58 -6.64
N GLU A 390 -13.37 12.23 -6.50
CA GLU A 390 -13.50 13.69 -6.57
C GLU A 390 -12.73 14.37 -5.44
N ARG A 391 -12.73 13.77 -4.25
CA ARG A 391 -12.00 14.30 -3.09
C ARG A 391 -10.51 14.05 -3.18
N VAL A 392 -10.11 12.89 -3.69
CA VAL A 392 -8.69 12.62 -3.97
C VAL A 392 -8.15 13.66 -4.95
N LEU A 393 -8.88 13.95 -6.02
CA LEU A 393 -8.55 15.00 -6.99
C LEU A 393 -8.53 16.41 -6.38
N ALA A 394 -9.41 16.69 -5.41
CA ALA A 394 -9.44 17.98 -4.72
C ALA A 394 -8.20 18.19 -3.83
N ARG A 395 -7.64 17.12 -3.27
CA ARG A 395 -6.44 17.14 -2.41
C ARG A 395 -5.13 17.04 -3.19
N MET A 396 -5.16 16.58 -4.43
CA MET A 396 -3.96 16.53 -5.25
C MET A 396 -3.35 17.92 -5.41
N PRO A 397 -2.03 18.07 -5.21
CA PRO A 397 -1.37 19.34 -5.35
C PRO A 397 -1.52 19.85 -6.78
N ARG A 398 -2.36 20.89 -6.95
CA ARG A 398 -2.47 21.64 -8.21
C ARG A 398 -1.27 22.56 -8.32
N ARG A 399 -0.09 22.00 -8.57
CA ARG A 399 1.05 22.83 -8.95
C ARG A 399 0.76 23.39 -10.33
N ALA A 400 0.56 24.71 -10.41
CA ALA A 400 0.64 25.42 -11.68
C ALA A 400 2.02 25.13 -12.25
N CYS A 401 2.09 24.34 -13.32
CA CYS A 401 3.32 24.22 -14.09
C CYS A 401 3.67 25.63 -14.56
N GLY A 402 4.68 26.28 -13.97
CA GLY A 402 5.06 27.66 -14.32
C GLY A 402 5.44 27.87 -15.79
N ARG A 403 5.58 26.78 -16.57
CA ARG A 403 5.80 26.80 -18.03
C ARG A 403 4.64 26.25 -18.86
N CYS A 404 3.60 25.67 -18.25
CA CYS A 404 2.43 25.15 -18.95
C CYS A 404 1.27 26.06 -18.56
N GLY A 405 0.86 26.94 -19.47
CA GLY A 405 -0.13 28.00 -19.25
C GLY A 405 -1.34 27.55 -18.40
N SER A 406 -1.82 28.48 -17.57
CA SER A 406 -2.93 28.32 -16.64
C SER A 406 -4.03 27.39 -17.13
N TRP A 407 -4.33 26.34 -16.37
CA TRP A 407 -5.63 25.66 -16.43
C TRP A 407 -6.69 26.64 -15.92
N ARG A 408 -7.18 27.54 -16.77
CA ARG A 408 -8.39 28.31 -16.50
C ARG A 408 -9.55 27.32 -16.57
N ARG A 409 -10.21 27.09 -15.44
CA ARG A 409 -11.59 26.63 -15.46
C ARG A 409 -12.40 27.73 -16.11
N SER A 410 -12.89 27.50 -17.32
CA SER A 410 -14.11 28.15 -17.76
C SER A 410 -15.19 27.68 -16.80
N ALA A 411 -15.56 28.53 -15.84
CA ALA A 411 -16.82 28.39 -15.16
C ALA A 411 -17.90 28.58 -16.23
N ALA A 412 -18.44 27.47 -16.73
CA ALA A 412 -19.69 27.52 -17.46
C ALA A 412 -20.76 27.88 -16.42
N GLY A 413 -21.17 29.14 -16.44
CA GLY A 413 -22.49 29.53 -15.96
C GLY A 413 -23.53 28.97 -16.93
N GLY A 414 -24.53 28.31 -16.36
CA GLY A 414 -25.69 27.73 -17.01
C GLY A 414 -26.59 27.17 -15.92
#